data_AF-A0A941GNF6-F1
#
_entry.id   AF-A0A941GNF6-F1
#
_cell.length_a   1.000
_cell.length_b   1.000
_cell.length_c   1.000
_cell.angle_alpha   90.00
_cell.angle_beta   90.00
_cell.angle_gamma   90.00
#
_symmetry.space_group_name_H-M   'P 1'
#
loop_
_entity.id
_entity.type
_entity.pdbx_description
1 polymer ?
#
loop_
_entity_poly.entity_id
_entity_poly.type
_entity_poly.pdbx_seq_one_letter_code
_entity_poly.pdbx_strand_id
1 'polypeptide(L)'
;MPLSWNEIKNRAINFSQEWENESSENAEAKSFWDSFFNVFGISRRRVATFEQSVKKSDNKQGFIDLFWKGVILVEHKSRGKSLDKAFQQAIDYFPGLKEHELPKYILVSDFAKFRLYNLDTDEQLEFVLKDFVNHVHYFDFIAGYEKRVYKEQDPVNIQAAELMGKLHDRLEEVGYQGHELEVYLVRLLFCLFADDTGIFEKGIFQEYLDLHTQEDGRDLAMHLNSIFHVLNQPREKRLTNLDENLAQFPYVNGKLFEEFLQPAAFDSEMR
;
A
#
# COMPACT_ATOMS: atom_id res chain seq x y z
N MET A 1 -2.29 11.11 8.24
CA MET A 1 -2.16 9.66 8.34
C MET A 1 -2.74 9.04 7.08
N PRO A 2 -2.06 8.07 6.45
CA PRO A 2 -2.63 7.28 5.37
C PRO A 2 -3.89 6.55 5.86
N LEU A 3 -4.84 6.30 4.95
CA LEU A 3 -6.06 5.57 5.30
C LEU A 3 -5.72 4.12 5.64
N SER A 4 -6.48 3.49 6.53
CA SER A 4 -6.38 2.05 6.73
C SER A 4 -6.94 1.29 5.53
N TRP A 5 -6.48 0.06 5.33
CA TRP A 5 -6.98 -0.80 4.26
C TRP A 5 -8.48 -1.09 4.31
N ASN A 6 -9.07 -1.26 5.51
CA ASN A 6 -10.52 -1.40 5.65
C ASN A 6 -11.24 -0.14 5.18
N GLU A 7 -10.70 1.04 5.50
CA GLU A 7 -11.29 2.30 5.08
C GLU A 7 -11.18 2.46 3.56
N ILE A 8 -10.05 2.09 2.96
CA ILE A 8 -9.87 2.05 1.50
C ILE A 8 -10.86 1.07 0.85
N LYS A 9 -11.00 -0.15 1.38
CA LYS A 9 -11.95 -1.16 0.89
C LYS A 9 -13.40 -0.70 1.02
N ASN A 10 -13.79 -0.12 2.16
CA ASN A 10 -15.13 0.42 2.37
C ASN A 10 -15.43 1.56 1.38
N ARG A 11 -14.47 2.46 1.15
CA ARG A 11 -14.60 3.50 0.14
C ARG A 11 -14.68 2.93 -1.27
N ALA A 12 -13.89 1.90 -1.59
CA ALA A 12 -13.94 1.22 -2.88
C ALA A 12 -15.30 0.55 -3.13
N ILE A 13 -15.91 -0.05 -2.11
CA ILE A 13 -17.29 -0.59 -2.18
C ILE A 13 -18.28 0.54 -2.46
N ASN A 14 -18.23 1.64 -1.68
CA ASN A 14 -19.13 2.77 -1.84
C ASN A 14 -18.98 3.41 -3.23
N PHE A 15 -17.75 3.58 -3.70
CA PHE A 15 -17.44 4.04 -5.04
C PHE A 15 -18.05 3.13 -6.10
N SER A 16 -17.86 1.81 -5.98
CA SER A 16 -18.41 0.85 -6.96
C SER A 16 -19.93 0.89 -7.01
N GLN A 17 -20.59 1.11 -5.87
CA GLN A 17 -22.05 1.24 -5.77
C GLN A 17 -22.56 2.55 -6.34
N GLU A 18 -21.91 3.68 -6.01
CA GLU A 18 -22.26 5.01 -6.49
C GLU A 18 -22.25 5.08 -8.02
N TRP A 19 -21.23 4.46 -8.65
CA TRP A 19 -20.98 4.57 -10.09
C TRP A 19 -21.48 3.37 -10.90
N GLU A 20 -22.18 2.39 -10.29
CA GLU A 20 -22.57 1.11 -10.92
C GLU A 20 -23.34 1.29 -12.23
N ASN A 21 -24.23 2.29 -12.29
CA ASN A 21 -25.16 2.53 -13.40
C ASN A 21 -24.83 3.78 -14.24
N GLU A 22 -23.73 4.47 -13.96
CA GLU A 22 -23.36 5.66 -14.71
C GLU A 22 -22.93 5.32 -16.14
N SER A 23 -23.19 6.23 -17.08
CA SER A 23 -22.93 6.04 -18.51
C SER A 23 -22.46 7.27 -19.28
N SER A 24 -22.59 8.48 -18.70
CA SER A 24 -22.36 9.74 -19.41
C SER A 24 -20.98 10.37 -19.10
N GLU A 25 -20.05 10.22 -20.05
CA GLU A 25 -18.69 10.79 -19.97
C GLU A 25 -18.69 12.31 -19.82
N ASN A 26 -19.49 13.01 -20.63
CA ASN A 26 -19.52 14.49 -20.63
C ASN A 26 -20.08 15.08 -19.34
N ALA A 27 -20.90 14.32 -18.60
CA ALA A 27 -21.50 14.79 -17.36
C ALA A 27 -20.61 14.47 -16.15
N GLU A 28 -20.11 13.23 -16.07
CA GLU A 28 -19.66 12.71 -14.78
C GLU A 28 -18.21 12.22 -14.73
N ALA A 29 -17.46 12.18 -15.84
CA ALA A 29 -16.09 11.62 -15.82
C ALA A 29 -15.17 12.32 -14.79
N LYS A 30 -15.30 13.65 -14.64
CA LYS A 30 -14.51 14.42 -13.66
C LYS A 30 -14.90 14.06 -12.22
N SER A 31 -16.20 13.96 -11.94
CA SER A 31 -16.74 13.55 -10.63
C SER A 31 -16.30 12.13 -10.28
N PHE A 32 -16.38 11.20 -11.24
CA PHE A 32 -15.93 9.82 -11.10
C PHE A 32 -14.46 9.75 -10.67
N TRP A 33 -13.57 10.49 -11.35
CA TRP A 33 -12.16 10.49 -10.99
C TRP A 33 -11.86 11.22 -9.67
N ASP A 34 -12.59 12.29 -9.34
CA ASP A 34 -12.48 12.92 -8.01
C ASP A 34 -12.87 11.92 -6.90
N SER A 35 -13.94 11.15 -7.09
CA SER A 35 -14.37 10.08 -6.15
C SER A 35 -13.37 8.91 -6.11
N PHE A 36 -12.81 8.50 -7.25
CA PHE A 36 -11.81 7.43 -7.32
C PHE A 36 -10.57 7.76 -6.47
N PHE A 37 -10.00 8.96 -6.60
CA PHE A 37 -8.85 9.36 -5.77
C PHE A 37 -9.21 9.48 -4.28
N ASN A 38 -10.46 9.86 -3.97
CA ASN A 38 -10.95 9.91 -2.59
C ASN A 38 -11.02 8.52 -1.92
N VAL A 39 -11.11 7.43 -2.70
CA VAL A 39 -10.98 6.06 -2.18
C VAL A 39 -9.66 5.89 -1.43
N PHE A 40 -8.60 6.52 -1.91
CA PHE A 40 -7.25 6.49 -1.34
C PHE A 40 -6.99 7.68 -0.39
N GLY A 41 -8.02 8.48 -0.06
CA GLY A 41 -7.90 9.61 0.87
C GLY A 41 -7.18 10.82 0.30
N ILE A 42 -6.97 10.87 -1.02
CA ILE A 42 -6.24 11.95 -1.67
C ILE A 42 -7.20 12.79 -2.48
N SER A 43 -7.09 14.11 -2.32
CA SER A 43 -7.73 15.02 -3.26
C SER A 43 -6.94 14.99 -4.56
N ARG A 44 -7.59 14.55 -5.65
CA ARG A 44 -7.05 14.55 -7.01
C ARG A 44 -6.44 15.91 -7.39
N ARG A 45 -6.97 17.04 -6.90
CA ARG A 45 -6.41 18.41 -7.10
C ARG A 45 -4.99 18.60 -6.61
N ARG A 46 -4.54 17.79 -5.65
CA ARG A 46 -3.18 17.90 -5.09
C ARG A 46 -2.12 17.23 -5.97
N VAL A 47 -2.53 16.29 -6.81
CA VAL A 47 -1.60 15.37 -7.51
C VAL A 47 -1.80 15.32 -9.02
N ALA A 48 -3.03 15.53 -9.51
CA ALA A 48 -3.39 15.33 -10.90
C ALA A 48 -4.20 16.50 -11.49
N THR A 49 -4.01 16.70 -12.80
CA THR A 49 -4.67 17.74 -13.59
C THR A 49 -5.62 17.10 -14.60
N PHE A 50 -6.81 17.68 -14.76
CA PHE A 50 -7.77 17.27 -15.81
C PHE A 50 -7.48 18.00 -17.11
N GLU A 51 -7.83 17.38 -18.24
CA GLU A 51 -7.79 17.98 -19.59
C GLU A 51 -6.41 18.58 -19.93
N GLN A 52 -5.34 17.85 -19.58
CA GLN A 52 -3.98 18.31 -19.84
C GLN A 52 -3.73 18.33 -21.34
N SER A 53 -3.43 19.52 -21.86
CA SER A 53 -3.15 19.73 -23.28
C SER A 53 -1.76 19.18 -23.64
N VAL A 54 -1.70 18.36 -24.68
CA VAL A 54 -0.46 17.69 -25.15
C VAL A 54 -0.47 17.58 -26.67
N LYS A 55 0.73 17.61 -27.28
CA LYS A 55 0.87 17.36 -28.72
C LYS A 55 0.91 15.87 -28.98
N LYS A 56 0.12 15.40 -29.94
CA LYS A 56 0.13 14.01 -30.41
C LYS A 56 1.27 13.75 -31.38
N SER A 57 1.52 12.47 -31.65
CA SER A 57 2.44 11.99 -32.70
C SER A 57 2.19 12.60 -34.08
N ASP A 58 0.94 12.92 -34.42
CA ASP A 58 0.53 13.57 -35.68
C ASP A 58 0.60 15.11 -35.64
N ASN A 59 1.23 15.68 -34.60
CA ASN A 59 1.39 17.10 -34.35
C ASN A 59 0.06 17.86 -34.11
N LYS A 60 -1.06 17.15 -33.93
CA LYS A 60 -2.33 17.75 -33.49
C LYS A 60 -2.37 17.90 -31.98
N GLN A 61 -3.22 18.82 -31.51
CA GLN A 61 -3.49 18.98 -30.09
C GLN A 61 -4.44 17.88 -29.61
N GLY A 62 -4.15 17.31 -28.45
CA GLY A 62 -5.06 16.46 -27.70
C GLY A 62 -5.10 16.84 -26.23
N PHE A 63 -6.03 16.22 -25.51
CA PHE A 63 -6.27 16.47 -24.10
C PHE A 63 -6.32 15.13 -23.38
N ILE A 64 -5.41 14.96 -22.42
CA ILE A 64 -5.42 13.81 -21.52
C ILE A 64 -6.53 14.04 -20.51
N ASP A 65 -7.42 13.06 -20.32
CA ASP A 65 -8.56 13.23 -19.41
C ASP A 65 -8.10 13.53 -18.00
N LEU A 66 -7.22 12.71 -17.41
CA LEU A 66 -6.55 12.98 -16.15
C LEU A 66 -5.08 12.60 -16.20
N PHE A 67 -4.21 13.48 -15.67
CA PHE A 67 -2.78 13.27 -15.69
C PHE A 67 -2.11 13.60 -14.35
N TRP A 68 -1.46 12.59 -13.77
CA TRP A 68 -0.48 12.73 -12.69
C TRP A 68 0.91 12.44 -13.27
N LYS A 69 1.66 13.53 -13.51
CA LYS A 69 3.00 13.48 -14.12
C LYS A 69 3.92 12.49 -13.42
N GLY A 70 4.58 11.63 -14.20
CA GLY A 70 5.52 10.63 -13.67
C GLY A 70 4.87 9.43 -12.97
N VAL A 71 3.54 9.40 -12.85
CA VAL A 71 2.82 8.36 -12.08
C VAL A 71 1.76 7.69 -12.95
N ILE A 72 0.67 8.39 -13.27
CA ILE A 72 -0.47 7.78 -13.98
C ILE A 72 -1.07 8.70 -15.03
N LEU A 73 -1.37 8.13 -16.20
CA LEU A 73 -2.16 8.74 -17.26
C LEU A 73 -3.48 7.99 -17.39
N VAL A 74 -4.57 8.76 -17.41
CA VAL A 74 -5.92 8.21 -17.44
C VAL A 74 -6.66 8.68 -18.69
N GLU A 75 -7.31 7.74 -19.38
CA GLU A 75 -8.26 8.01 -20.45
C GLU A 75 -9.61 7.39 -20.13
N HIS A 76 -10.67 8.15 -20.34
CA HIS A 76 -12.04 7.76 -20.03
C HIS A 76 -12.87 7.71 -21.32
N LYS A 77 -13.90 6.88 -21.30
CA LYS A 77 -14.90 6.80 -22.37
C LYS A 77 -16.29 6.62 -21.78
N SER A 78 -17.30 6.95 -22.56
CA SER A 78 -18.69 6.61 -22.25
C SER A 78 -18.86 5.08 -22.13
N ARG A 79 -19.86 4.62 -21.37
CA ARG A 79 -20.06 3.20 -21.09
C ARG A 79 -20.19 2.31 -22.32
N GLY A 80 -19.50 1.17 -22.31
CA GLY A 80 -19.49 0.18 -23.40
C GLY A 80 -18.63 0.56 -24.60
N LYS A 81 -17.86 1.66 -24.53
CA LYS A 81 -16.90 2.03 -25.58
C LYS A 81 -15.60 1.22 -25.44
N SER A 82 -14.83 1.16 -26.52
CA SER A 82 -13.61 0.34 -26.58
C SER A 82 -12.50 0.92 -25.71
N LEU A 83 -12.06 0.13 -24.72
CA LEU A 83 -10.88 0.41 -23.90
C LEU A 83 -9.58 0.30 -24.71
N ASP A 84 -9.53 -0.53 -25.75
CA ASP A 84 -8.34 -0.61 -26.63
C ASP A 84 -8.10 0.72 -27.35
N LYS A 85 -9.18 1.39 -27.79
CA LYS A 85 -9.08 2.73 -28.37
C LYS A 85 -8.64 3.77 -27.35
N ALA A 86 -9.13 3.69 -26.11
CA ALA A 86 -8.71 4.57 -25.03
C ALA A 86 -7.22 4.38 -24.70
N PHE A 87 -6.76 3.13 -24.67
CA PHE A 87 -5.36 2.81 -24.43
C PHE A 87 -4.46 3.31 -25.57
N GLN A 88 -4.84 3.08 -26.83
CA GLN A 88 -4.09 3.62 -27.96
C GLN A 88 -4.03 5.15 -27.92
N GLN A 89 -5.13 5.81 -27.54
CA GLN A 89 -5.15 7.26 -27.37
C GLN A 89 -4.18 7.73 -26.28
N ALA A 90 -4.09 7.02 -25.16
CA ALA A 90 -3.10 7.29 -24.11
C ALA A 90 -1.65 7.20 -24.63
N ILE A 91 -1.34 6.15 -25.39
CA ILE A 91 -0.01 5.94 -26.00
C ILE A 91 0.33 7.05 -27.01
N ASP A 92 -0.64 7.51 -27.81
CA ASP A 92 -0.42 8.55 -28.83
C ASP A 92 0.03 9.91 -28.24
N TYR A 93 -0.12 10.12 -26.93
CA TYR A 93 0.35 11.31 -26.22
C TYR A 93 1.83 11.27 -25.82
N PHE A 94 2.44 10.09 -25.74
CA PHE A 94 3.80 9.91 -25.21
C PHE A 94 4.84 10.78 -25.94
N PRO A 95 4.82 10.93 -27.28
CA PRO A 95 5.76 11.80 -27.98
C PRO A 95 5.67 13.28 -27.59
N GLY A 96 4.56 13.71 -27.00
CA GLY A 96 4.35 15.09 -26.53
C GLY A 96 4.71 15.31 -25.07
N LEU A 97 5.05 14.27 -24.31
CA LEU A 97 5.42 14.33 -22.90
C LEU A 97 6.94 14.42 -22.74
N LYS A 98 7.40 15.13 -21.70
CA LYS A 98 8.82 15.11 -21.33
C LYS A 98 9.15 13.82 -20.59
N GLU A 99 10.41 13.43 -20.60
CA GLU A 99 10.90 12.21 -19.93
C GLU A 99 10.40 12.06 -18.47
N HIS A 100 10.52 13.12 -17.66
CA HIS A 100 10.08 13.11 -16.26
C HIS A 100 8.55 13.18 -16.07
N GLU A 101 7.80 13.40 -17.15
CA GLU A 101 6.34 13.41 -17.14
C GLU A 101 5.76 12.06 -17.55
N LEU A 102 6.55 11.20 -18.20
CA LEU A 102 6.12 9.88 -18.65
C LEU A 102 5.54 9.08 -17.47
N PRO A 103 4.29 8.61 -17.58
CA PRO A 103 3.64 7.88 -16.50
C PRO A 103 4.22 6.47 -16.37
N LYS A 104 4.20 5.91 -15.15
CA LYS A 104 4.47 4.48 -14.92
C LYS A 104 3.24 3.61 -15.19
N TYR A 105 2.06 4.20 -15.04
CA TYR A 105 0.79 3.51 -15.20
C TYR A 105 -0.10 4.17 -16.26
N ILE A 106 -0.79 3.36 -17.05
CA ILE A 106 -1.95 3.82 -17.84
C ILE A 106 -3.19 3.16 -17.27
N LEU A 107 -4.22 3.95 -16.98
CA LEU A 107 -5.53 3.45 -16.57
C LEU A 107 -6.58 3.93 -17.56
N VAL A 108 -7.35 2.98 -18.10
CA VAL A 108 -8.49 3.29 -18.96
C VAL A 108 -9.79 2.79 -18.37
N SER A 109 -10.86 3.55 -18.57
CA SER A 109 -12.18 3.20 -18.04
C SER A 109 -13.31 3.63 -18.96
N ASP A 110 -14.40 2.87 -18.91
CA ASP A 110 -15.68 3.19 -19.53
C ASP A 110 -16.82 3.27 -18.50
N PHE A 111 -16.53 3.67 -17.26
CA PHE A 111 -17.37 3.51 -16.06
C PHE A 111 -17.61 2.05 -15.63
N ALA A 112 -17.90 1.13 -16.56
CA ALA A 112 -18.22 -0.25 -16.24
C ALA A 112 -16.99 -1.09 -15.90
N LYS A 113 -15.85 -0.77 -16.51
CA LYS A 113 -14.60 -1.50 -16.35
C LYS A 113 -13.44 -0.58 -16.04
N PHE A 114 -12.46 -1.14 -15.34
CA PHE A 114 -11.11 -0.61 -15.30
C PHE A 114 -10.18 -1.54 -16.07
N ARG A 115 -9.23 -0.94 -16.77
CA ARG A 115 -8.05 -1.63 -17.27
C ARG A 115 -6.80 -0.83 -16.93
N LEU A 116 -5.97 -1.41 -16.07
CA LEU A 116 -4.71 -0.85 -15.60
C LEU A 116 -3.54 -1.54 -16.32
N TYR A 117 -2.57 -0.74 -16.74
CA TYR A 117 -1.31 -1.18 -17.33
C TYR A 117 -0.17 -0.65 -16.47
N ASN A 118 0.74 -1.52 -16.07
CA ASN A 118 2.01 -1.16 -15.45
C ASN A 118 3.11 -1.21 -16.52
N LEU A 119 3.66 -0.05 -16.90
CA LEU A 119 4.62 0.05 -17.99
C LEU A 119 6.03 -0.38 -17.59
N ASP A 120 6.32 -0.41 -16.28
CA ASP A 120 7.60 -0.88 -15.77
C ASP A 120 7.68 -2.42 -15.79
N THR A 121 6.56 -3.11 -15.55
CA THR A 121 6.49 -4.59 -15.46
C THR A 121 5.81 -5.27 -16.65
N ASP A 122 5.19 -4.50 -17.55
CA ASP A 122 4.35 -4.97 -18.66
C ASP A 122 3.13 -5.80 -18.18
N GLU A 123 2.72 -5.62 -16.93
CA GLU A 123 1.54 -6.27 -16.37
C GLU A 123 0.26 -5.52 -16.74
N GLN A 124 -0.79 -6.28 -17.09
CA GLN A 124 -2.11 -5.76 -17.40
C GLN A 124 -3.17 -6.42 -16.49
N LEU A 125 -4.07 -5.60 -15.98
CA LEU A 125 -5.23 -6.03 -15.22
C LEU A 125 -6.51 -5.41 -15.81
N GLU A 126 -7.54 -6.22 -16.06
CA GLU A 126 -8.89 -5.75 -16.43
C GLU A 126 -9.92 -6.36 -15.48
N PHE A 127 -10.83 -5.54 -14.95
CA PHE A 127 -11.93 -5.99 -14.11
C PHE A 127 -13.16 -5.07 -14.24
N VAL A 128 -14.32 -5.59 -13.87
CA VAL A 128 -15.56 -4.80 -13.80
C VAL A 128 -15.58 -3.97 -12.52
N LEU A 129 -16.18 -2.78 -12.56
CA LEU A 129 -16.18 -1.82 -11.45
C LEU A 129 -16.66 -2.44 -10.14
N LYS A 130 -17.66 -3.34 -10.19
CA LYS A 130 -18.19 -4.04 -9.02
C LYS A 130 -17.13 -4.83 -8.25
N ASP A 131 -16.10 -5.30 -8.92
CA ASP A 131 -15.01 -6.08 -8.32
C ASP A 131 -13.85 -5.19 -7.85
N PHE A 132 -13.97 -3.86 -7.90
CA PHE A 132 -12.89 -2.94 -7.56
C PHE A 132 -12.34 -3.15 -6.14
N VAL A 133 -13.20 -3.48 -5.17
CA VAL A 133 -12.75 -3.79 -3.80
C VAL A 133 -11.73 -4.94 -3.75
N ASN A 134 -11.83 -5.92 -4.65
CA ASN A 134 -10.91 -7.06 -4.71
C ASN A 134 -9.57 -6.70 -5.39
N HIS A 135 -9.56 -5.61 -6.15
CA HIS A 135 -8.43 -5.18 -6.98
C HIS A 135 -7.83 -3.83 -6.53
N VAL A 136 -8.33 -3.27 -5.42
CA VAL A 136 -7.91 -1.95 -4.95
C VAL A 136 -6.42 -1.87 -4.63
N HIS A 137 -5.80 -3.00 -4.28
CA HIS A 137 -4.37 -3.12 -4.01
C HIS A 137 -3.44 -2.90 -5.22
N TYR A 138 -3.97 -2.98 -6.43
CA TYR A 138 -3.19 -2.62 -7.63
C TYR A 138 -2.96 -1.11 -7.74
N PHE A 139 -3.58 -0.31 -6.88
CA PHE A 139 -3.56 1.15 -6.91
C PHE A 139 -2.88 1.77 -5.69
N ASP A 140 -2.10 1.01 -4.92
CA ASP A 140 -1.47 1.46 -3.66
C ASP A 140 -0.49 2.61 -3.85
N PHE A 141 0.10 2.69 -5.04
CA PHE A 141 0.93 3.80 -5.46
C PHE A 141 0.17 5.14 -5.40
N ILE A 142 -1.17 5.13 -5.49
CA ILE A 142 -2.01 6.32 -5.33
C ILE A 142 -2.04 6.73 -3.87
N ALA A 143 -2.30 5.81 -2.94
CA ALA A 143 -2.42 6.10 -1.50
C ALA A 143 -1.11 6.57 -0.84
N GLY A 144 0.00 6.62 -1.58
CA GLY A 144 1.30 7.03 -1.05
C GLY A 144 2.03 5.91 -0.32
N TYR A 145 1.62 4.65 -0.53
CA TYR A 145 2.48 3.52 -0.28
C TYR A 145 3.54 3.55 -1.40
N GLU A 146 4.63 4.28 -1.17
CA GLU A 146 5.84 4.03 -1.94
C GLU A 146 6.15 2.56 -1.72
N LYS A 147 5.84 1.74 -2.73
CA LYS A 147 6.28 0.35 -2.82
C LYS A 147 7.80 0.43 -2.78
N ARG A 148 8.39 0.33 -1.58
CA ARG A 148 9.84 0.26 -1.41
C ARG A 148 10.25 -0.89 -2.32
N VAL A 149 11.01 -0.57 -3.35
CA VAL A 149 11.69 -1.58 -4.15
C VAL A 149 12.55 -2.31 -3.14
N TYR A 150 12.11 -3.49 -2.71
CA TYR A 150 12.87 -4.35 -1.82
C TYR A 150 14.15 -4.70 -2.56
N LYS A 151 15.21 -3.93 -2.33
CA LYS A 151 16.55 -4.39 -2.62
C LYS A 151 16.71 -5.67 -1.82
N GLU A 152 17.20 -6.73 -2.46
CA GLU A 152 17.66 -7.91 -1.73
C GLU A 152 18.56 -7.41 -0.59
N GLN A 153 18.14 -7.65 0.65
CA GLN A 153 18.96 -7.28 1.80
C GLN A 153 20.21 -8.17 1.79
N ASP A 154 21.37 -7.55 2.01
CA ASP A 154 22.64 -8.28 2.13
C ASP A 154 22.49 -9.40 3.18
N PRO A 155 23.11 -10.57 2.97
CA PRO A 155 23.03 -11.67 3.93
C PRO A 155 23.47 -11.18 5.32
N VAL A 156 22.63 -11.49 6.33
CA VAL A 156 22.72 -11.06 7.75
C VAL A 156 24.17 -10.74 8.14
N ASN A 157 24.43 -9.45 8.19
CA ASN A 157 25.73 -8.83 8.38
C ASN A 157 26.05 -8.70 9.88
N ILE A 158 27.33 -8.74 10.24
CA ILE A 158 27.84 -8.57 11.63
C ILE A 158 27.22 -7.33 12.30
N GLN A 159 26.93 -6.29 11.52
CA GLN A 159 26.27 -5.06 11.96
C GLN A 159 24.86 -5.29 12.54
N ALA A 160 24.07 -6.20 11.98
CA ALA A 160 22.73 -6.50 12.51
C ALA A 160 22.80 -7.16 13.90
N ALA A 161 23.78 -8.04 14.12
CA ALA A 161 24.03 -8.64 15.43
C ALA A 161 24.51 -7.59 16.45
N GLU A 162 25.36 -6.65 16.04
CA GLU A 162 25.79 -5.52 16.89
C GLU A 162 24.62 -4.60 17.26
N LEU A 163 23.71 -4.33 16.32
CA LEU A 163 22.51 -3.52 16.58
C LEU A 163 21.56 -4.23 17.56
N MET A 164 21.36 -5.55 17.42
CA MET A 164 20.59 -6.33 18.39
C MET A 164 21.23 -6.34 19.78
N GLY A 165 22.56 -6.41 19.87
CA GLY A 165 23.28 -6.27 21.14
C GLY A 165 23.07 -4.90 21.78
N LYS A 166 23.10 -3.82 21.00
CA LYS A 166 22.82 -2.47 21.52
C LYS A 166 21.38 -2.33 22.01
N LEU A 167 20.43 -2.92 21.30
CA LEU A 167 19.02 -2.93 21.71
C LEU A 167 18.83 -3.70 23.02
N HIS A 168 19.50 -4.86 23.17
CA HIS A 168 19.55 -5.62 24.42
C HIS A 168 20.00 -4.73 25.58
N ASP A 169 21.19 -4.13 25.46
CA ASP A 169 21.81 -3.36 26.54
C ASP A 169 20.93 -2.17 26.95
N ARG A 170 20.32 -1.49 25.97
CA ARG A 170 19.41 -0.37 26.21
C ARG A 170 18.13 -0.77 26.93
N LEU A 171 17.53 -1.90 26.57
CA LEU A 171 16.37 -2.44 27.28
C LEU A 171 16.74 -2.86 28.71
N GLU A 172 17.93 -3.45 28.89
CA GLU A 172 18.45 -3.84 30.21
C GLU A 172 18.66 -2.60 31.11
N GLU A 173 19.25 -1.53 30.57
CA GLU A 173 19.50 -0.25 31.26
C GLU A 173 18.22 0.42 31.78
N VAL A 174 17.10 0.32 31.03
CA VAL A 174 15.79 0.84 31.46
C VAL A 174 15.02 -0.11 32.38
N GLY A 175 15.62 -1.26 32.73
CA GLY A 175 15.10 -2.21 33.70
C GLY A 175 14.29 -3.37 33.14
N TYR A 176 14.30 -3.57 31.81
CA TYR A 176 13.70 -4.76 31.17
C TYR A 176 14.78 -5.84 31.04
N GLN A 177 14.80 -6.83 31.94
CA GLN A 177 15.98 -7.70 32.15
C GLN A 177 15.62 -9.19 32.25
N GLY A 178 16.65 -10.03 32.21
CA GLY A 178 16.54 -11.47 32.48
C GLY A 178 15.74 -12.21 31.41
N HIS A 179 15.01 -13.25 31.82
CA HIS A 179 14.31 -14.15 30.88
C HIS A 179 13.35 -13.42 29.94
N GLU A 180 12.61 -12.42 30.43
CA GLU A 180 11.68 -11.66 29.57
C GLU A 180 12.42 -10.91 28.46
N LEU A 181 13.56 -10.28 28.76
CA LEU A 181 14.40 -9.59 27.77
C LEU A 181 14.88 -10.55 26.68
N GLU A 182 15.42 -11.70 27.07
CA GLU A 182 15.93 -12.70 26.14
C GLU A 182 14.83 -13.22 25.20
N VAL A 183 13.67 -13.58 25.74
CA VAL A 183 12.55 -14.03 24.92
C VAL A 183 12.04 -12.91 24.01
N TYR A 184 11.99 -11.67 24.50
CA TYR A 184 11.56 -10.51 23.71
C TYR A 184 12.47 -10.29 22.49
N LEU A 185 13.79 -10.33 22.68
CA LEU A 185 14.74 -10.17 21.57
C LEU A 185 14.68 -11.33 20.57
N VAL A 186 14.52 -12.57 21.05
CA VAL A 186 14.34 -13.72 20.14
C VAL A 186 13.06 -13.56 19.32
N ARG A 187 11.97 -13.04 19.90
CA ARG A 187 10.74 -12.72 19.15
C ARG A 187 10.96 -11.64 18.09
N LEU A 188 11.67 -10.57 18.42
CA LEU A 188 12.00 -9.51 17.46
C LEU A 188 12.88 -10.06 16.32
N LEU A 189 13.91 -10.83 16.65
CA LEU A 189 14.78 -11.45 15.65
C LEU A 189 14.00 -12.39 14.74
N PHE A 190 13.08 -13.18 15.30
CA PHE A 190 12.17 -14.00 14.51
C PHE A 190 11.32 -13.15 13.57
N CYS A 191 10.71 -12.06 14.06
CA CYS A 191 9.87 -11.19 13.23
C CYS A 191 10.65 -10.58 12.07
N LEU A 192 11.86 -10.07 12.32
CA LEU A 192 12.74 -9.53 11.27
C LEU A 192 13.09 -10.60 10.23
N PHE A 193 13.49 -11.79 10.69
CA PHE A 193 13.79 -12.90 9.80
C PHE A 193 12.56 -13.35 8.98
N ALA A 194 11.40 -13.42 9.62
CA ALA A 194 10.15 -13.83 8.99
C ALA A 194 9.68 -12.82 7.93
N ASP A 195 9.93 -11.54 8.15
CA ASP A 195 9.63 -10.44 7.23
C ASP A 195 10.47 -10.50 5.95
N ASP A 196 11.74 -10.92 6.07
CA ASP A 196 12.66 -11.02 4.95
C ASP A 196 12.54 -12.33 4.17
N THR A 197 12.17 -13.44 4.85
CA THR A 197 12.18 -14.79 4.25
C THR A 197 10.85 -15.23 3.65
N GLY A 198 9.79 -14.43 3.76
CA GLY A 198 8.47 -14.76 3.22
C GLY A 198 7.64 -15.66 4.14
N ILE A 199 8.04 -15.82 5.41
CA ILE A 199 7.15 -16.41 6.43
C ILE A 199 5.99 -15.43 6.70
N PHE A 200 6.32 -14.14 6.78
CA PHE A 200 5.35 -13.06 6.66
C PHE A 200 5.21 -12.67 5.18
N GLU A 201 4.15 -11.94 4.84
CA GLU A 201 4.18 -11.21 3.58
C GLU A 201 5.37 -10.23 3.62
N LYS A 202 6.12 -10.14 2.53
CA LYS A 202 7.46 -9.53 2.57
C LYS A 202 7.37 -8.06 2.94
N GLY A 203 8.05 -7.69 4.04
CA GLY A 203 8.16 -6.31 4.53
C GLY A 203 6.98 -5.79 5.36
N ILE A 204 5.96 -6.61 5.64
CA ILE A 204 4.80 -6.18 6.42
C ILE A 204 5.14 -5.82 7.86
N PHE A 205 6.16 -6.44 8.47
CA PHE A 205 6.56 -6.13 9.85
C PHE A 205 7.15 -4.73 9.90
N GLN A 206 8.11 -4.44 9.02
CA GLN A 206 8.68 -3.10 8.92
C GLN A 206 7.62 -2.05 8.57
N GLU A 207 6.78 -2.32 7.56
CA GLU A 207 5.71 -1.41 7.15
C GLU A 207 4.72 -1.13 8.28
N TYR A 208 4.31 -2.17 9.03
CA TYR A 208 3.40 -2.00 10.16
C TYR A 208 4.00 -1.07 11.21
N LEU A 209 5.28 -1.26 11.57
CA LEU A 209 5.94 -0.38 12.53
C LEU A 209 6.03 1.06 12.01
N ASP A 210 6.49 1.26 10.77
CA ASP A 210 6.62 2.58 10.14
C ASP A 210 5.28 3.34 10.11
N LEU A 211 4.16 2.66 9.84
CA LEU A 211 2.84 3.28 9.71
C LEU A 211 2.11 3.51 11.03
N HIS A 212 2.32 2.64 12.02
CA HIS A 212 1.45 2.59 13.20
C HIS A 212 2.14 2.98 14.51
N THR A 213 3.44 3.24 14.51
CA THR A 213 4.16 3.63 15.73
C THR A 213 4.84 4.99 15.58
N GLN A 214 4.80 5.80 16.63
CA GLN A 214 5.35 7.17 16.64
C GLN A 214 6.88 7.15 16.61
N GLU A 215 7.50 8.12 15.94
CA GLU A 215 8.97 8.26 15.87
C GLU A 215 9.64 8.39 17.25
N ASP A 216 8.90 8.79 18.29
CA ASP A 216 9.42 8.89 19.67
C ASP A 216 9.46 7.56 20.43
N GLY A 217 8.98 6.46 19.82
CA GLY A 217 9.06 5.09 20.34
C GLY A 217 8.03 4.74 21.42
N ARG A 218 7.23 5.70 21.91
CA ARG A 218 6.44 5.50 23.15
C ARG A 218 5.32 4.48 23.03
N ASP A 219 4.81 4.24 21.82
CA ASP A 219 3.75 3.28 21.56
C ASP A 219 4.26 1.94 20.99
N LEU A 220 5.55 1.83 20.66
CA LEU A 220 6.12 0.67 19.98
C LEU A 220 5.85 -0.65 20.70
N ALA A 221 6.04 -0.69 22.02
CA ALA A 221 5.81 -1.89 22.81
C ALA A 221 4.35 -2.39 22.78
N MET A 222 3.37 -1.48 22.67
CA MET A 222 1.95 -1.85 22.58
C MET A 222 1.65 -2.53 21.25
N HIS A 223 2.25 -2.01 20.17
CA HIS A 223 2.13 -2.56 18.83
C HIS A 223 2.83 -3.92 18.71
N LEU A 224 4.06 -4.04 19.21
CA LEU A 224 4.79 -5.31 19.23
C LEU A 224 4.06 -6.40 20.03
N ASN A 225 3.51 -6.06 21.20
CA ASN A 225 2.68 -7.01 21.96
C ASN A 225 1.44 -7.46 21.19
N SER A 226 0.79 -6.55 20.46
CA SER A 226 -0.36 -6.90 19.63
C SER A 226 0.03 -7.88 18.51
N ILE A 227 1.17 -7.64 17.86
CA ILE A 227 1.73 -8.56 16.86
C ILE A 227 2.02 -9.93 17.50
N PHE A 228 2.74 -9.98 18.62
CA PHE A 228 3.07 -11.23 19.31
C PHE A 228 1.83 -12.03 19.71
N HIS A 229 0.78 -11.35 20.17
CA HIS A 229 -0.50 -11.99 20.46
C HIS A 229 -1.12 -12.61 19.21
N VAL A 230 -1.15 -11.88 18.09
CA VAL A 230 -1.71 -12.35 16.83
C VAL A 230 -0.92 -13.52 16.24
N LEU A 231 0.41 -13.49 16.36
CA LEU A 231 1.29 -14.60 15.97
C LEU A 231 1.00 -15.86 16.78
N ASN A 232 0.50 -15.74 18.02
CA ASN A 232 0.07 -16.87 18.85
C ASN A 232 -1.43 -17.20 18.76
N GLN A 233 -2.20 -16.53 17.89
CA GLN A 233 -3.64 -16.73 17.79
C GLN A 233 -4.05 -17.32 16.44
N PRO A 234 -4.64 -18.54 16.42
CA PRO A 234 -5.20 -19.12 15.20
C PRO A 234 -6.21 -18.17 14.55
N ARG A 235 -6.22 -18.10 13.22
CA ARG A 235 -7.02 -17.11 12.45
C ARG A 235 -8.50 -17.15 12.81
N GLU A 236 -9.05 -18.35 12.96
CA GLU A 236 -10.45 -18.61 13.32
C GLU A 236 -10.82 -18.20 14.74
N LYS A 237 -9.84 -17.94 15.61
CA LYS A 237 -10.05 -17.46 16.99
C LYS A 237 -9.83 -15.96 17.14
N ARG A 238 -9.39 -15.26 16.08
CA ARG A 238 -9.16 -13.81 16.11
C ARG A 238 -10.51 -13.07 16.17
N LEU A 239 -10.49 -11.88 16.76
CA LEU A 239 -11.67 -11.02 16.80
C LEU A 239 -12.08 -10.64 15.37
N THR A 240 -13.38 -10.63 15.10
CA THR A 240 -13.91 -10.32 13.76
C THR A 240 -13.66 -8.88 13.32
N ASN A 241 -13.33 -7.99 14.25
CA ASN A 241 -12.98 -6.59 14.04
C ASN A 241 -11.51 -6.29 14.35
N LEU A 242 -10.63 -7.30 14.36
CA LEU A 242 -9.19 -7.09 14.45
C LEU A 242 -8.71 -6.21 13.28
N ASP A 243 -7.77 -5.30 13.55
CA ASP A 243 -7.15 -4.46 12.53
C ASP A 243 -6.58 -5.33 11.39
N GLU A 244 -6.82 -4.95 10.13
CA GLU A 244 -6.41 -5.78 8.98
C GLU A 244 -4.89 -5.84 8.83
N ASN A 245 -4.14 -4.82 9.22
CA ASN A 245 -2.66 -4.88 9.18
C ASN A 245 -2.14 -5.88 10.21
N LEU A 246 -2.78 -5.96 11.38
CA LEU A 246 -2.52 -7.04 12.33
C LEU A 246 -2.98 -8.41 11.79
N ALA A 247 -4.15 -8.48 11.16
CA ALA A 247 -4.72 -9.74 10.68
C ALA A 247 -3.88 -10.41 9.58
N GLN A 248 -3.05 -9.65 8.86
CA GLN A 248 -2.10 -10.15 7.86
C GLN A 248 -1.03 -11.08 8.46
N PHE A 249 -0.59 -10.83 9.70
CA PHE A 249 0.40 -11.69 10.36
C PHE A 249 -0.13 -13.14 10.48
N PRO A 250 0.69 -14.14 10.13
CA PRO A 250 0.26 -15.54 10.17
C PRO A 250 0.09 -16.03 11.60
N TYR A 251 -0.54 -17.19 11.77
CA TYR A 251 -0.43 -17.93 13.02
C TYR A 251 0.87 -18.72 13.01
N VAL A 252 1.77 -18.41 13.93
CA VAL A 252 3.03 -19.12 14.16
C VAL A 252 2.80 -19.97 15.40
N ASN A 253 2.24 -21.17 15.19
CA ASN A 253 1.89 -22.18 16.21
C ASN A 253 3.09 -22.65 17.05
N GLY A 254 3.68 -21.75 17.83
CA GLY A 254 5.01 -21.92 18.40
C GLY A 254 5.09 -21.51 19.85
N LYS A 255 5.83 -22.32 20.62
CA LYS A 255 6.21 -22.02 22.02
C LYS A 255 6.83 -20.64 22.18
N LEU A 256 7.48 -20.12 21.14
CA LEU A 256 8.13 -18.81 21.16
C LEU A 256 7.16 -17.67 21.55
N PHE A 257 5.90 -17.74 21.11
CA PHE A 257 4.91 -16.68 21.38
C PHE A 257 3.87 -17.06 22.44
N GLU A 258 4.02 -18.22 23.10
CA GLU A 258 3.02 -18.72 24.07
C GLU A 258 3.07 -17.96 25.41
N GLU A 259 4.26 -17.55 25.81
CA GLU A 259 4.50 -16.83 27.06
C GLU A 259 4.02 -15.38 26.98
N PHE A 260 3.24 -14.95 27.97
CA PHE A 260 2.94 -13.53 28.15
C PHE A 260 4.15 -12.82 28.74
N LEU A 261 4.63 -11.78 28.06
CA LEU A 261 5.73 -10.93 28.53
C LEU A 261 5.17 -9.57 28.96
N GLN A 262 5.76 -8.94 29.97
CA GLN A 262 5.44 -7.54 30.28
C GLN A 262 5.80 -6.64 29.09
N PRO A 263 5.02 -5.58 28.81
CA PRO A 263 5.40 -4.58 27.82
C PRO A 263 6.72 -3.89 28.20
N ALA A 264 7.67 -3.85 27.27
CA ALA A 264 8.87 -3.02 27.39
C ALA A 264 8.54 -1.53 27.22
N ALA A 265 9.53 -0.66 27.42
CA ALA A 265 9.44 0.76 27.11
C ALA A 265 10.56 1.14 26.15
N PHE A 266 10.20 1.83 25.06
CA PHE A 266 11.13 2.24 24.01
C PHE A 266 11.22 3.77 23.96
N ASP A 267 12.36 4.26 23.50
CA ASP A 267 12.59 5.65 23.13
C ASP A 267 12.85 5.79 21.62
N SER A 268 13.14 7.00 21.17
CA SER A 268 13.39 7.30 19.76
C SER A 268 14.67 6.66 19.21
N GLU A 269 15.65 6.30 20.05
CA GLU A 269 16.87 5.64 19.57
C GLU A 269 16.68 4.13 19.43
N MET A 270 15.81 3.53 20.24
CA MET A 270 15.49 2.10 20.16
C MET A 270 14.47 1.76 19.06
N ARG A 271 13.69 2.74 18.58
CA ARG A 271 12.68 2.55 17.54
C ARG A 271 13.27 2.50 16.12
#